data_AF-A0A1U7NQU3-F1
#
_entry.id   AF-A0A1U7NQU3-F1
#
_cell.length_a   1.000
_cell.length_b   1.000
_cell.length_c   1.000
_cell.angle_alpha   90.00
_cell.angle_beta   90.00
_cell.angle_gamma   90.00
#
_symmetry.space_group_name_H-M   'P 1'
#
loop_
_entity.id
_entity.type
_entity.pdbx_description
1 polymer ?
#
loop_
_entity_poly.entity_id
_entity_poly.type
_entity_poly.pdbx_seq_one_letter_code
_entity_poly.pdbx_strand_id
1 'polypeptide(L)'
;MKKEYFLEEYVKSIRDGNAAVFAGAGLSRPSGFMDWKELLQPLAKRIGLDIMREHDLTAVAQYIRNDAWNRASINQTLIDAFAKDVDINDNIRILTRLPIYTYWTTNYDCLIETGLRTADRKPDVKHISKQLTVTGRDRDAVVYKMHGDSSYPFDAILTKDDYAQYEKRYPLFREVLKGDLISI
;
A
#
# COMPACT_ATOMS: atom_id res chain seq x y z
N MET A 1 -28.51 0.16 12.07
CA MET A 1 -29.07 -0.14 10.73
C MET A 1 -28.02 -0.18 9.61
N LYS A 2 -27.33 0.92 9.24
CA LYS A 2 -26.33 0.91 8.14
C LYS A 2 -25.12 -0.01 8.41
N LYS A 3 -24.68 -0.08 9.67
CA LYS A 3 -23.53 -0.92 10.08
C LYS A 3 -23.89 -2.41 10.11
N GLU A 4 -25.03 -2.80 10.69
CA GLU A 4 -25.44 -4.21 10.69
C GLU A 4 -25.63 -4.73 9.27
N TYR A 5 -26.30 -3.96 8.41
CA TYR A 5 -26.49 -4.32 7.00
C TYR A 5 -25.15 -4.51 6.27
N PHE A 6 -24.19 -3.59 6.46
CA PHE A 6 -22.84 -3.76 5.90
C PHE A 6 -22.17 -5.04 6.39
N LEU A 7 -22.27 -5.35 7.69
CA LEU A 7 -21.67 -6.56 8.26
C LEU A 7 -22.30 -7.83 7.68
N GLU A 8 -23.62 -7.87 7.54
CA GLU A 8 -24.34 -9.01 6.96
C GLU A 8 -23.91 -9.26 5.51
N GLU A 9 -23.91 -8.22 4.67
CA GLU A 9 -23.51 -8.33 3.27
C GLU A 9 -22.02 -8.67 3.12
N TYR A 10 -21.14 -8.01 3.87
CA TYR A 10 -19.70 -8.26 3.76
C TYR A 10 -19.31 -9.65 4.27
N VAL A 11 -19.95 -10.14 5.34
CA VAL A 11 -19.75 -11.53 5.81
C VAL A 11 -20.18 -12.54 4.76
N LYS A 12 -21.28 -12.27 4.04
CA LYS A 12 -21.71 -13.11 2.91
C LYS A 12 -20.66 -13.11 1.80
N SER A 13 -20.19 -11.95 1.35
CA SER A 13 -19.12 -11.86 0.33
C SER A 13 -17.82 -12.56 0.75
N ILE A 14 -17.44 -12.50 2.03
CA ILE A 14 -16.28 -13.22 2.56
C ILE A 14 -16.48 -14.74 2.45
N ARG A 15 -17.66 -15.25 2.83
CA ARG A 15 -17.98 -16.70 2.75
C ARG A 15 -18.04 -17.21 1.32
N ASP A 16 -18.53 -16.37 0.41
CA ASP A 16 -18.62 -16.70 -1.01
C ASP A 16 -17.26 -16.60 -1.73
N GLY A 17 -16.21 -16.14 -1.04
CA GLY A 17 -14.86 -16.01 -1.59
C GLY A 17 -14.66 -14.81 -2.51
N ASN A 18 -15.64 -13.90 -2.57
CA ASN A 18 -15.64 -12.74 -3.45
C ASN A 18 -15.20 -11.44 -2.75
N ALA A 19 -14.94 -11.45 -1.44
CA ALA A 19 -14.48 -10.25 -0.77
C ALA A 19 -13.03 -9.88 -1.13
N ALA A 20 -12.81 -8.58 -1.34
CA ALA A 20 -11.48 -7.98 -1.35
C ALA A 20 -11.37 -6.88 -0.28
N VAL A 21 -10.14 -6.50 0.04
CA VAL A 21 -9.83 -5.39 0.95
C VAL A 21 -8.96 -4.38 0.24
N PHE A 22 -9.29 -3.10 0.37
CA PHE A 22 -8.41 -2.01 0.00
C PHE A 22 -7.92 -1.30 1.27
N ALA A 23 -6.63 -1.40 1.57
CA ALA A 23 -6.01 -0.82 2.76
C ALA A 23 -5.20 0.44 2.42
N GLY A 24 -5.38 1.48 3.24
CA GLY A 24 -4.54 2.68 3.23
C GLY A 24 -3.68 2.78 4.49
N ALA A 25 -2.92 3.87 4.62
CA ALA A 25 -1.93 4.04 5.70
C ALA A 25 -2.57 3.98 7.11
N GLY A 26 -3.86 4.29 7.22
CA GLY A 26 -4.62 4.17 8.46
C GLY A 26 -4.65 2.75 9.06
N LEU A 27 -4.53 1.70 8.25
CA LEU A 27 -4.44 0.33 8.74
C LEU A 27 -3.10 0.06 9.44
N SER A 28 -2.04 0.72 9.00
CA SER A 28 -0.67 0.55 9.49
C SER A 28 -0.34 1.49 10.66
N ARG A 29 -1.09 2.59 10.84
CA ARG A 29 -0.85 3.58 11.92
C ARG A 29 -0.81 2.98 13.34
N PRO A 30 -1.72 2.08 13.75
CA PRO A 30 -1.67 1.49 15.09
C PRO A 30 -0.42 0.64 15.34
N SER A 31 0.26 0.17 14.28
CA SER A 31 1.55 -0.53 14.36
C SER A 31 2.74 0.43 14.44
N GLY A 32 2.52 1.74 14.47
CA GLY A 32 3.58 2.74 14.57
C GLY A 32 4.15 3.23 13.23
N PHE A 33 3.54 2.83 12.10
CA PHE A 33 3.88 3.42 10.81
C PHE A 33 3.24 4.79 10.60
N MET A 34 3.91 5.56 9.76
CA MET A 34 3.57 6.94 9.44
C MET A 34 2.60 7.01 8.27
N ASP A 35 1.75 8.04 8.27
CA ASP A 35 1.03 8.40 7.06
C ASP A 35 1.90 9.21 6.08
N TRP A 36 1.34 9.54 4.92
CA TRP A 36 2.07 10.20 3.85
C TRP A 36 2.53 11.63 4.24
N LYS A 37 1.77 12.34 5.07
CA LYS A 37 2.16 13.68 5.55
C LYS A 37 3.33 13.55 6.51
N GLU A 38 3.25 12.61 7.45
CA GLU A 38 4.31 12.33 8.41
C GLU A 38 5.60 11.89 7.72
N LEU A 39 5.51 11.06 6.68
CA LEU A 39 6.65 10.61 5.87
C LEU A 39 7.39 11.78 5.20
N LEU A 40 6.65 12.72 4.62
CA LEU A 40 7.24 13.85 3.88
C LEU A 40 7.63 15.03 4.77
N GLN A 41 7.14 15.11 6.02
CA GLN A 41 7.35 16.25 6.90
C GLN A 41 8.85 16.59 7.15
N PRO A 42 9.76 15.63 7.41
CA PRO A 42 11.17 15.95 7.61
C PRO A 42 11.82 16.55 6.36
N LEU A 43 11.41 16.08 5.17
CA LEU A 43 11.91 16.57 3.89
C LEU A 43 11.35 17.96 3.57
N ALA A 44 10.06 18.19 3.80
CA ALA A 44 9.41 19.48 3.62
C ALA A 44 10.03 20.57 4.53
N LYS A 45 10.34 20.24 5.78
CA LYS A 45 11.01 21.18 6.71
C LYS A 45 12.38 21.63 6.21
N ARG A 46 13.16 20.73 5.59
CA ARG A 46 14.50 21.05 5.06
C ARG A 46 14.48 22.10 3.95
N ILE A 47 13.40 22.16 3.19
CA ILE A 47 13.20 23.10 2.08
C ILE A 47 12.35 24.32 2.48
N GLY A 48 12.08 24.51 3.77
CA GLY A 48 11.29 25.63 4.28
C GLY A 48 9.79 25.56 3.96
N LEU A 49 9.26 24.37 3.61
CA LEU A 49 7.86 24.18 3.26
C LEU A 49 7.05 23.63 4.44
N ASP A 50 5.92 24.27 4.74
CA ASP A 50 4.99 23.83 5.78
C ASP A 50 3.96 22.84 5.22
N ILE A 51 4.25 21.55 5.37
CA ILE A 51 3.40 20.47 4.86
C ILE A 51 1.98 20.45 5.46
N MET A 52 1.76 21.10 6.61
CA MET A 52 0.43 21.15 7.22
C MET A 52 -0.54 22.03 6.42
N ARG A 53 0.00 22.97 5.65
CA ARG A 53 -0.75 23.90 4.80
C ARG A 53 -0.91 23.39 3.38
N GLU A 54 -0.22 22.31 3.02
CA GLU A 54 -0.27 21.72 1.70
C GLU A 54 -1.34 20.64 1.56
N HIS A 55 -2.06 20.69 0.44
CA HIS A 55 -3.09 19.71 0.10
C HIS A 55 -2.61 18.69 -0.93
N ASP A 56 -1.63 19.04 -1.77
CA ASP A 56 -1.08 18.17 -2.81
C ASP A 56 0.29 17.63 -2.40
N LEU A 57 0.28 16.50 -1.70
CA LEU A 57 1.52 15.84 -1.24
C LEU A 57 2.38 15.32 -2.39
N THR A 58 1.78 15.04 -3.56
CA THR A 58 2.55 14.63 -4.75
C THR A 58 3.35 15.79 -5.33
N ALA A 59 2.81 17.01 -5.27
CA ALA A 59 3.52 18.23 -5.63
C ALA A 59 4.67 18.50 -4.66
N VAL A 60 4.44 18.33 -3.36
CA VAL A 60 5.48 18.46 -2.33
C VAL A 60 6.62 17.47 -2.59
N ALA A 61 6.30 16.20 -2.80
CA ALA A 61 7.30 15.18 -3.13
C ALA A 61 8.05 15.50 -4.44
N GLN A 62 7.36 16.00 -5.47
CA GLN A 62 8.00 16.43 -6.72
C GLN A 62 8.94 17.63 -6.50
N TYR A 63 8.53 18.60 -5.69
CA TYR A 63 9.36 19.76 -5.37
C TYR A 63 10.62 19.33 -4.62
N ILE A 64 10.48 18.47 -3.60
CA ILE A 64 11.61 17.89 -2.86
C ILE A 64 12.59 17.18 -3.82
N ARG A 65 12.07 16.40 -4.76
CA ARG A 65 12.90 15.72 -5.77
C ARG A 65 13.68 16.70 -6.64
N ASN A 66 13.04 17.78 -7.07
CA ASN A 66 13.65 18.80 -7.92
C ASN A 66 14.72 19.60 -7.16
N ASP A 67 14.43 19.98 -5.92
CA ASP A 67 15.31 20.78 -5.06
C ASP A 67 16.55 20.00 -4.60
N ALA A 68 16.40 18.73 -4.23
CA ALA A 68 17.49 17.87 -3.78
C ALA A 68 18.35 17.31 -4.94
N TRP A 69 18.10 17.70 -6.19
CA TRP A 69 18.75 17.25 -7.43
C TRP A 69 18.74 15.73 -7.70
N ASN A 70 18.15 14.90 -6.84
CA ASN A 70 17.92 13.49 -7.10
C ASN A 70 16.86 12.87 -6.17
N ARG A 71 16.37 11.69 -6.58
CA ARG A 71 15.38 10.88 -5.84
C ARG A 71 15.97 10.21 -4.58
N ALA A 72 17.29 10.24 -4.39
CA ALA A 72 17.93 9.47 -3.34
C ALA A 72 17.49 9.89 -1.93
N SER A 73 17.21 11.19 -1.71
CA SER A 73 16.71 11.70 -0.42
C SER A 73 15.33 11.12 -0.06
N ILE A 74 14.43 11.02 -1.05
CA ILE A 74 13.09 10.43 -0.89
C ILE A 74 13.22 8.94 -0.61
N ASN A 75 14.05 8.23 -1.39
CA ASN A 75 14.26 6.80 -1.21
C ASN A 75 14.88 6.49 0.16
N GLN A 76 15.85 7.28 0.61
CA GLN A 76 16.44 7.13 1.93
C GLN A 76 15.40 7.37 3.04
N THR A 77 14.53 8.36 2.86
CA THR A 77 13.44 8.62 3.83
C THR A 77 12.46 7.45 3.90
N LEU A 78 12.13 6.82 2.75
CA LEU A 78 11.33 5.59 2.73
C LEU A 78 12.04 4.45 3.47
N ILE A 79 13.33 4.24 3.20
CA ILE A 79 14.13 3.23 3.91
C ILE A 79 14.07 3.48 5.42
N ASP A 80 14.39 4.69 5.87
CA ASP A 80 14.46 5.03 7.29
C ASP A 80 13.09 4.93 7.97
N ALA A 81 12.01 5.31 7.26
CA ALA A 81 10.64 5.24 7.77
C ALA A 81 10.17 3.79 7.98
N PHE A 82 10.58 2.87 7.10
CA PHE A 82 10.12 1.48 7.09
C PHE A 82 11.18 0.48 7.56
N ALA A 83 12.36 0.93 8.00
CA ALA A 83 13.41 0.10 8.59
C ALA A 83 13.09 -0.39 10.02
N LYS A 84 12.03 0.13 10.64
CA LYS A 84 11.62 -0.25 11.99
C LYS A 84 10.95 -1.63 11.96
N ASP A 85 11.40 -2.51 12.85
CA ASP A 85 10.69 -3.76 13.13
C ASP A 85 9.49 -3.43 14.01
N VAL A 86 8.28 -3.68 13.51
CA VAL A 86 7.04 -3.39 14.21
C VAL A 86 6.08 -4.57 14.15
N ASP A 87 5.33 -4.76 15.23
CA ASP A 87 4.32 -5.81 15.31
C ASP A 87 3.05 -5.46 14.52
N ILE A 88 2.39 -6.51 14.01
CA ILE A 88 1.05 -6.38 13.45
C ILE A 88 0.05 -5.95 14.54
N ASN A 89 -0.81 -5.00 14.22
CA ASN A 89 -1.90 -4.60 15.10
C ASN A 89 -3.11 -5.55 15.00
N ASP A 90 -4.07 -5.38 15.92
CA ASP A 90 -5.26 -6.25 16.01
C ASP A 90 -6.11 -6.24 14.75
N ASN A 91 -6.24 -5.10 14.06
CA ASN A 91 -7.04 -5.04 12.84
C ASN A 91 -6.42 -5.93 11.76
N ILE A 92 -5.10 -5.87 11.59
CA ILE A 92 -4.38 -6.70 10.63
C ILE A 92 -4.49 -8.16 11.02
N ARG A 93 -4.29 -8.49 12.31
CA ARG A 93 -4.42 -9.86 12.83
C ARG A 93 -5.81 -10.45 12.60
N ILE A 94 -6.88 -9.67 12.77
CA ILE A 94 -8.25 -10.12 12.50
C ILE A 94 -8.44 -10.29 10.99
N LEU A 95 -8.07 -9.28 10.22
CA LEU A 95 -8.29 -9.23 8.78
C LEU A 95 -7.63 -10.41 8.05
N THR A 96 -6.36 -10.69 8.35
CA THR A 96 -5.59 -11.71 7.64
C THR A 96 -5.99 -13.14 8.01
N ARG A 97 -6.78 -13.34 9.07
CA ARG A 97 -7.38 -14.64 9.43
C ARG A 97 -8.67 -14.94 8.67
N LEU A 98 -9.31 -13.93 8.08
CA LEU A 98 -10.53 -14.12 7.30
C LEU A 98 -10.19 -14.76 5.94
N PRO A 99 -11.09 -15.56 5.34
CA PRO A 99 -10.89 -16.16 4.02
C PRO A 99 -11.06 -15.13 2.89
N ILE A 100 -10.29 -14.04 2.96
CA ILE A 100 -10.18 -12.98 1.96
C ILE A 100 -8.94 -13.28 1.13
N TYR A 101 -9.11 -13.45 -0.17
CA TYR A 101 -8.05 -13.88 -1.09
C TYR A 101 -7.35 -12.73 -1.80
N THR A 102 -7.92 -11.52 -1.73
CA THR A 102 -7.44 -10.35 -2.49
C THR A 102 -7.27 -9.14 -1.58
N TYR A 103 -6.04 -8.62 -1.53
CA TYR A 103 -5.69 -7.41 -0.79
C TYR A 103 -5.08 -6.41 -1.76
N TRP A 104 -5.61 -5.20 -1.75
CA TRP A 104 -5.07 -4.02 -2.42
C TRP A 104 -4.55 -3.05 -1.38
N THR A 105 -3.41 -2.44 -1.64
CA THR A 105 -2.87 -1.41 -0.75
C THR A 105 -2.06 -0.37 -1.51
N THR A 106 -2.09 0.86 -0.99
CA THR A 106 -1.17 1.93 -1.37
C THR A 106 0.00 2.06 -0.40
N ASN A 107 0.08 1.20 0.61
CA ASN A 107 1.11 1.24 1.63
C ASN A 107 2.39 0.55 1.14
N TYR A 108 3.53 1.02 1.64
CA TYR A 108 4.83 0.44 1.32
C TYR A 108 5.23 -0.67 2.31
N ASP A 109 4.72 -0.63 3.55
CA ASP A 109 5.01 -1.62 4.60
C ASP A 109 4.55 -3.04 4.25
N CYS A 110 5.07 -4.02 4.98
CA CYS A 110 4.79 -5.45 4.77
C CYS A 110 3.81 -6.04 5.79
N LEU A 111 2.96 -5.23 6.46
CA LEU A 111 2.17 -5.72 7.59
C LEU A 111 1.07 -6.70 7.18
N ILE A 112 0.45 -6.52 6.01
CA ILE A 112 -0.58 -7.46 5.52
C ILE A 112 0.06 -8.82 5.26
N GLU A 113 1.24 -8.81 4.64
CA GLU A 113 2.03 -9.98 4.31
C GLU A 113 2.50 -10.70 5.59
N THR A 114 2.99 -9.94 6.57
CA THR A 114 3.34 -10.49 7.89
C THR A 114 2.12 -11.08 8.59
N GLY A 115 0.98 -10.38 8.58
CA GLY A 115 -0.26 -10.88 9.18
C GLY A 115 -0.79 -12.14 8.50
N LEU A 116 -0.65 -12.27 7.17
CA LEU A 116 -0.99 -13.49 6.44
C LEU A 116 -0.08 -14.64 6.88
N ARG A 117 1.24 -14.44 6.91
CA ARG A 117 2.19 -15.47 7.37
C ARG A 117 1.93 -15.90 8.82
N THR A 118 1.63 -14.95 9.72
CA THR A 118 1.28 -15.26 11.11
C THR A 118 -0.02 -16.07 11.23
N ALA A 119 -0.93 -15.92 10.26
CA ALA A 119 -2.16 -16.70 10.16
C ALA A 119 -1.98 -18.04 9.42
N ASP A 120 -0.73 -18.47 9.16
CA ASP A 120 -0.38 -19.66 8.37
C ASP A 120 -0.90 -19.61 6.93
N ARG A 121 -0.90 -18.41 6.34
CA ARG A 121 -1.32 -18.17 4.96
C ARG A 121 -0.15 -17.65 4.14
N LYS A 122 -0.02 -18.13 2.91
CA LYS A 122 1.04 -17.79 1.95
C LYS A 122 0.63 -16.59 1.09
N PRO A 123 1.21 -15.38 1.32
CA PRO A 123 0.96 -14.23 0.46
C PRO A 123 1.71 -14.33 -0.87
N ASP A 124 1.03 -14.00 -1.97
CA ASP A 124 1.64 -13.72 -3.28
C ASP A 124 1.69 -12.20 -3.50
N VAL A 125 2.86 -11.59 -3.30
CA VAL A 125 3.02 -10.13 -3.30
C VAL A 125 3.31 -9.62 -4.70
N LYS A 126 2.54 -8.63 -5.14
CA LYS A 126 2.64 -7.97 -6.46
C LYS A 126 2.84 -6.47 -6.28
N HIS A 127 4.03 -5.98 -6.58
CA HIS A 127 4.38 -4.55 -6.55
C HIS A 127 5.00 -4.04 -7.87
N ILE A 128 5.29 -4.93 -8.84
CA ILE A 128 5.68 -4.57 -10.20
C ILE A 128 4.92 -5.36 -11.27
N SER A 129 4.72 -4.76 -12.45
CA SER A 129 3.89 -5.33 -13.54
C SER A 129 4.30 -6.73 -13.96
N LYS A 130 5.62 -7.02 -13.95
CA LYS A 130 6.16 -8.34 -14.31
C LYS A 130 5.70 -9.44 -13.36
N GLN A 131 5.40 -9.12 -12.10
CA GLN A 131 4.93 -10.12 -11.13
C GLN A 131 3.47 -10.53 -11.38
N LEU A 132 2.68 -9.70 -12.08
CA LEU A 132 1.28 -10.01 -12.40
C LEU A 132 1.14 -11.16 -13.39
N THR A 133 2.15 -11.41 -14.22
CA THR A 133 2.15 -12.50 -15.20
C THR A 133 2.53 -13.85 -14.60
N VAL A 134 2.91 -13.89 -13.32
CA VAL A 134 3.33 -15.11 -12.63
C VAL A 134 2.41 -15.34 -11.44
N THR A 135 2.01 -16.58 -11.20
CA THR A 135 1.20 -16.95 -10.04
C THR A 135 2.04 -17.73 -9.05
N GLY A 136 2.08 -17.29 -7.79
CA GLY A 136 2.68 -18.06 -6.71
C GLY A 136 1.97 -19.40 -6.53
N ARG A 137 2.73 -20.50 -6.46
CA ARG A 137 2.16 -21.82 -6.15
C ARG A 137 1.65 -21.84 -4.71
N ASP A 138 0.54 -22.54 -4.50
CA ASP A 138 -0.08 -22.73 -3.18
C ASP A 138 -0.32 -21.40 -2.42
N ARG A 139 -0.61 -20.31 -3.14
CA ARG A 139 -0.91 -19.02 -2.52
C ARG A 139 -2.30 -19.03 -1.87
N ASP A 140 -2.39 -18.46 -0.67
CA ASP A 140 -3.65 -18.31 0.06
C ASP A 140 -4.27 -16.92 -0.11
N ALA A 141 -3.49 -15.95 -0.57
CA ALA A 141 -3.95 -14.60 -0.90
C ALA A 141 -2.97 -13.88 -1.82
N VAL A 142 -3.47 -12.94 -2.62
CA VAL A 142 -2.66 -12.01 -3.41
C VAL A 142 -2.66 -10.63 -2.75
N VAL A 143 -1.48 -10.02 -2.64
CA VAL A 143 -1.30 -8.66 -2.09
C VAL A 143 -0.78 -7.74 -3.19
N TYR A 144 -1.66 -6.91 -3.73
CA TYR A 144 -1.35 -5.90 -4.74
C TYR A 144 -0.95 -4.59 -4.08
N LYS A 145 0.32 -4.18 -4.24
CA LYS A 145 0.86 -2.94 -3.71
C LYS A 145 1.02 -1.92 -4.84
N MET A 146 0.06 -1.01 -4.93
CA MET A 146 -0.04 -0.08 -6.05
C MET A 146 1.10 0.93 -6.09
N HIS A 147 1.63 1.32 -4.93
CA HIS A 147 2.69 2.32 -4.85
C HIS A 147 4.09 1.72 -4.72
N GLY A 148 4.24 0.40 -4.89
CA GLY A 148 5.51 -0.28 -4.68
C GLY A 148 5.67 -0.87 -3.28
N ASP A 149 6.90 -1.13 -2.90
CA ASP A 149 7.25 -1.87 -1.67
C ASP A 149 8.44 -1.20 -0.96
N SER A 150 8.44 -1.20 0.38
CA SER A 150 9.51 -0.58 1.16
C SER A 150 10.88 -1.22 0.94
N SER A 151 10.93 -2.49 0.51
CA SER A 151 12.16 -3.20 0.16
C SER A 151 12.75 -2.75 -1.18
N TYR A 152 11.95 -2.08 -2.00
CA TYR A 152 12.31 -1.58 -3.35
C TYR A 152 12.01 -0.08 -3.48
N PRO A 153 12.65 0.79 -2.68
CA PRO A 153 12.32 2.21 -2.58
C PRO A 153 12.52 2.98 -3.90
N PHE A 154 13.40 2.50 -4.78
CA PHE A 154 13.63 3.09 -6.11
C PHE A 154 12.43 2.97 -7.05
N ASP A 155 11.58 1.97 -6.84
CA ASP A 155 10.37 1.72 -7.64
C ASP A 155 9.10 2.29 -6.98
N ALA A 156 9.23 2.96 -5.83
CA ALA A 156 8.10 3.53 -5.11
C ALA A 156 7.39 4.64 -5.92
N ILE A 157 6.07 4.77 -5.76
CA ILE A 157 5.28 5.82 -6.41
C ILE A 157 4.93 6.88 -5.38
N LEU A 158 5.44 8.11 -5.57
CA LEU A 158 5.28 9.19 -4.59
C LEU A 158 5.19 10.60 -5.22
N THR A 159 5.88 10.83 -6.33
CA THR A 159 6.01 12.14 -6.98
C THR A 159 4.99 12.31 -8.11
N LYS A 160 4.69 13.54 -8.51
CA LYS A 160 3.82 13.81 -9.68
C LYS A 160 4.28 13.08 -10.93
N ASP A 161 5.59 13.06 -11.18
CA ASP A 161 6.14 12.32 -12.32
C ASP A 161 5.89 10.82 -12.22
N ASP A 162 5.96 10.23 -11.02
CA ASP A 162 5.67 8.80 -10.84
C ASP A 162 4.20 8.49 -11.20
N TYR A 163 3.27 9.33 -10.75
CA TYR A 163 1.85 9.21 -11.12
C TYR A 163 1.61 9.42 -12.61
N ALA A 164 2.27 10.42 -13.22
CA ALA A 164 2.16 10.68 -14.66
C ALA A 164 2.69 9.50 -15.50
N GLN A 165 3.73 8.83 -15.01
CA GLN A 165 4.29 7.63 -15.66
C GLN A 165 3.60 6.34 -15.24
N TYR A 166 2.69 6.37 -14.26
CA TYR A 166 2.10 5.19 -13.65
C TYR A 166 1.38 4.32 -14.67
N GLU A 167 0.51 4.93 -15.50
CA GLU A 167 -0.24 4.19 -16.52
C GLU A 167 0.69 3.51 -17.53
N LYS A 168 1.83 4.12 -17.85
CA LYS A 168 2.81 3.57 -18.79
C LYS A 168 3.64 2.44 -18.16
N ARG A 169 3.99 2.55 -16.88
CA ARG A 169 4.83 1.59 -16.16
C ARG A 169 4.03 0.41 -15.55
N TYR A 170 2.81 0.67 -15.13
CA TYR A 170 1.92 -0.26 -14.43
C TYR A 170 0.54 -0.42 -15.10
N PRO A 171 0.47 -0.60 -16.44
CA PRO A 171 -0.81 -0.66 -17.15
C PRO A 171 -1.69 -1.82 -16.63
N LEU A 172 -1.07 -2.94 -16.30
CA LEU A 172 -1.78 -4.13 -15.84
C LEU A 172 -2.38 -3.99 -14.44
N PHE A 173 -1.78 -3.20 -13.53
CA PHE A 173 -2.35 -3.00 -12.19
C PHE A 173 -3.72 -2.33 -12.25
N ARG A 174 -3.88 -1.33 -13.13
CA ARG A 174 -5.16 -0.63 -13.32
C ARG A 174 -6.22 -1.55 -13.92
N GLU A 175 -5.85 -2.38 -14.89
CA GLU A 175 -6.79 -3.31 -15.52
C GLU A 175 -7.22 -4.42 -14.56
N VAL A 176 -6.29 -4.98 -13.76
CA VAL A 176 -6.63 -5.96 -12.72
C VAL A 176 -7.52 -5.32 -11.65
N LEU A 177 -7.19 -4.11 -11.17
CA LEU A 177 -8.03 -3.41 -10.18
C LEU A 177 -9.44 -3.15 -10.71
N LYS A 178 -9.58 -2.70 -11.96
CA LYS A 178 -10.89 -2.52 -12.58
C LYS A 178 -11.65 -3.85 -12.68
N GLY A 179 -10.96 -4.92 -13.07
CA GLY A 179 -11.54 -6.25 -13.16
C GLY A 179 -12.09 -6.71 -11.82
N ASP A 180 -11.31 -6.59 -10.75
CA ASP A 180 -11.71 -6.90 -9.38
C ASP A 180 -12.91 -6.04 -8.96
N LEU A 181 -12.87 -4.72 -9.18
CA LEU A 181 -13.98 -3.82 -8.81
C LEU A 181 -15.30 -4.09 -9.54
N ILE A 182 -15.27 -4.74 -10.71
CA ILE A 182 -16.48 -5.09 -11.49
C ILE A 182 -16.98 -6.49 -11.14
N SER A 183 -16.10 -7.36 -10.65
CA SER A 183 -16.35 -8.79 -10.48
C SER A 183 -16.71 -9.19 -9.04
N ILE A 184 -16.69 -8.22 -8.11
CA ILE A 184 -17.01 -8.37 -6.67
C ILE A 184 -18.42 -7.83 -6.36
#